data_AF-Q1K2L2-F1
#
_entry.id   AF-Q1K2L2-F1
#
_cell.length_a   1.000
_cell.length_b   1.000
_cell.length_c   1.000
_cell.angle_alpha   90.00
_cell.angle_beta   90.00
_cell.angle_gamma   90.00
#
_symmetry.space_group_name_H-M   'P 1'
#
loop_
_entity.id
_entity.type
_entity.pdbx_description
1 polymer ?
#
loop_
_entity_poly.entity_id
_entity_poly.type
_entity_poly.pdbx_seq_one_letter_code
_entity_poly.pdbx_strand_id
1 'polypeptide(L)'
;MKAAILVLSDKGAIGQREDTSGPAIREWLAENGVETVCVEIIPDEFSMIQDKLTNWCDTAIAELVITCGGTGVSPRDVTPEATRSILERELEGFGELMRQRSLAKTPMAILSRATAGIRSNCLIINLPGSPKAALENLEAVWPAVDHGIAKIKGDPSDCAEVHSRHKKSPPVVSFAGYSGSGKTTLVTKVIELLSNKGYKIGAIKHDGHSFEIDKPGKDTWRMTQAGATITGISDSSTLALIKKHQSAPSVSSIISDYYAEMDIVIVEGWKESAPNKIEVYRSEVGHTPLFQQQHAENFIAVATDCDLTTQLPVLDINQPDKVSDFIIDTYLSTPHQHHAQ
;
A
#
# COMPACT_ATOMS: atom_id res chain seq x y z
N MET A 1 -17.67 -4.57 -9.10
CA MET A 1 -18.26 -4.86 -7.78
C MET A 1 -19.40 -3.87 -7.52
N LYS A 2 -20.48 -4.31 -6.87
CA LYS A 2 -21.59 -3.46 -6.41
C LYS A 2 -21.59 -3.30 -4.90
N ALA A 3 -21.76 -2.06 -4.43
CA ALA A 3 -21.80 -1.73 -3.01
C ALA A 3 -23.09 -1.01 -2.60
N ALA A 4 -23.55 -1.26 -1.38
CA ALA A 4 -24.62 -0.49 -0.73
C ALA A 4 -24.09 0.15 0.55
N ILE A 5 -24.52 1.39 0.83
CA ILE A 5 -24.07 2.18 1.98
C ILE A 5 -25.26 2.45 2.90
N LEU A 6 -25.14 2.04 4.16
CA LEU A 6 -26.11 2.35 5.21
C LEU A 6 -25.48 3.33 6.20
N VAL A 7 -26.03 4.52 6.32
CA VAL A 7 -25.57 5.54 7.27
C VAL A 7 -26.47 5.52 8.50
N LEU A 8 -25.83 5.48 9.66
CA LEU A 8 -26.44 5.23 10.96
C LEU A 8 -26.35 6.53 11.75
N SER A 9 -27.47 7.22 11.86
CA SER A 9 -27.51 8.49 12.59
C SER A 9 -28.95 8.92 12.87
N ASP A 10 -29.32 8.92 14.15
CA ASP A 10 -30.60 9.46 14.64
C ASP A 10 -30.95 10.85 14.09
N LYS A 11 -30.00 11.79 14.11
CA LYS A 11 -30.21 13.18 13.65
C LYS A 11 -30.35 13.28 12.13
N GLY A 12 -29.49 12.56 11.41
CA GLY A 12 -29.53 12.45 9.94
C GLY A 12 -30.83 11.85 9.43
N ALA A 13 -31.34 10.80 10.07
CA ALA A 13 -32.59 10.13 9.69
C ALA A 13 -33.82 11.06 9.74
N ILE A 14 -33.80 12.07 10.62
CA ILE A 14 -34.86 13.08 10.74
C ILE A 14 -34.50 14.42 10.07
N GLY A 15 -33.43 14.46 9.25
CA GLY A 15 -33.03 15.64 8.49
C GLY A 15 -32.42 16.79 9.31
N GLN A 16 -32.08 16.55 10.58
CA GLN A 16 -31.49 17.57 11.48
C GLN A 16 -29.97 17.70 11.34
N ARG A 17 -29.33 16.79 10.60
CA ARG A 17 -27.90 16.83 10.30
C ARG A 17 -27.69 16.35 8.88
N GLU A 18 -26.92 17.12 8.12
CA GLU A 18 -26.46 16.71 6.80
C GLU A 18 -25.45 15.55 6.93
N ASP A 19 -25.66 14.50 6.15
CA ASP A 19 -24.72 13.39 6.06
C ASP A 19 -23.55 13.76 5.14
N THR A 20 -22.35 13.69 5.68
CA THR A 20 -21.11 13.90 4.94
C THR A 20 -20.32 12.62 4.73
N SER A 21 -20.67 11.52 5.41
CA SER A 21 -19.93 10.27 5.36
C SER A 21 -20.39 9.40 4.20
N GLY A 22 -21.71 9.30 3.96
CA GLY A 22 -22.25 8.56 2.81
C GLY A 22 -21.71 9.09 1.47
N PRO A 23 -21.75 10.40 1.19
CA PRO A 23 -21.15 10.98 -0.01
C PRO A 23 -19.66 10.69 -0.16
N ALA A 24 -18.88 10.81 0.93
CA ALA A 24 -17.43 10.58 0.92
C ALA A 24 -17.09 9.12 0.61
N ILE A 25 -17.80 8.17 1.23
CA ILE A 25 -17.61 6.73 0.96
C ILE A 25 -17.99 6.41 -0.49
N ARG A 26 -19.09 6.97 -1.00
CA ARG A 26 -19.52 6.76 -2.39
C ARG A 26 -18.48 7.26 -3.39
N GLU A 27 -17.92 8.43 -3.17
CA GLU A 27 -16.86 9.00 -4.02
C GLU A 27 -15.62 8.11 -4.02
N TRP A 28 -15.16 7.72 -2.83
CA TRP A 28 -14.00 6.84 -2.67
C TRP A 28 -14.21 5.47 -3.35
N LEU A 29 -15.42 4.89 -3.24
CA LEU A 29 -15.76 3.64 -3.93
C LEU A 29 -15.73 3.81 -5.46
N ALA A 30 -16.24 4.93 -5.99
CA ALA A 30 -16.22 5.21 -7.41
C ALA A 30 -14.78 5.34 -7.95
N GLU A 31 -13.89 6.00 -7.21
CA GLU A 31 -12.46 6.08 -7.53
C GLU A 31 -11.78 4.70 -7.55
N ASN A 32 -12.29 3.75 -6.78
CA ASN A 32 -11.84 2.36 -6.73
C ASN A 32 -12.66 1.42 -7.65
N GLY A 33 -13.41 1.96 -8.61
CA GLY A 33 -14.13 1.18 -9.63
C GLY A 33 -15.34 0.38 -9.10
N VAL A 34 -15.90 0.77 -7.95
CA VAL A 34 -17.06 0.12 -7.34
C VAL A 34 -18.33 0.95 -7.56
N GLU A 35 -19.36 0.30 -8.10
CA GLU A 35 -20.67 0.92 -8.33
C GLU A 35 -21.45 0.96 -7.00
N THR A 36 -21.81 2.14 -6.53
CA THR A 36 -22.71 2.27 -5.37
C THR A 36 -24.15 2.21 -5.83
N VAL A 37 -24.86 1.11 -5.55
CA VAL A 37 -26.23 0.88 -6.00
C VAL A 37 -27.29 1.50 -5.10
N CYS A 38 -26.96 1.77 -3.84
CA CYS A 38 -27.88 2.29 -2.86
C CYS A 38 -27.14 3.03 -1.75
N VAL A 39 -27.71 4.15 -1.30
CA VAL A 39 -27.30 4.86 -0.08
C VAL A 39 -28.58 5.17 0.71
N GLU A 40 -28.65 4.69 1.95
CA GLU A 40 -29.78 4.96 2.85
C GLU A 40 -29.28 5.49 4.20
N ILE A 41 -30.07 6.35 4.83
CA ILE A 41 -29.81 6.86 6.18
C ILE A 41 -30.95 6.39 7.08
N ILE A 42 -30.62 5.72 8.19
CA ILE A 42 -31.59 5.22 9.17
C ILE A 42 -31.15 5.59 10.60
N PRO A 43 -32.07 5.62 11.59
CA PRO A 43 -31.69 5.83 12.98
C PRO A 43 -30.93 4.63 13.54
N ASP A 44 -30.31 4.80 14.70
CA ASP A 44 -29.57 3.76 15.40
C ASP A 44 -30.53 2.79 16.13
N GLU A 45 -31.36 2.09 15.35
CA GLU A 45 -32.37 1.15 15.83
C GLU A 45 -32.02 -0.28 15.41
N PHE A 46 -31.77 -1.15 16.39
CA PHE A 46 -31.27 -2.51 16.17
C PHE A 46 -32.06 -3.28 15.11
N SER A 47 -33.38 -3.32 15.21
CA SER A 47 -34.25 -4.06 14.29
C SER A 47 -34.20 -3.50 12.87
N MET A 48 -34.20 -2.17 12.72
CA MET A 48 -34.12 -1.53 11.41
C MET A 48 -32.80 -1.84 10.70
N ILE A 49 -31.70 -1.83 11.45
CA ILE A 49 -30.36 -2.16 10.92
C ILE A 49 -30.33 -3.63 10.52
N GLN A 50 -30.77 -4.52 11.41
CA GLN A 50 -30.85 -5.95 11.17
C GLN A 50 -31.65 -6.27 9.91
N ASP A 51 -32.88 -5.73 9.80
CA ASP A 51 -33.78 -5.97 8.67
C ASP A 51 -33.19 -5.45 7.36
N LYS A 52 -32.60 -4.25 7.38
CA LYS A 52 -32.00 -3.62 6.20
C LYS A 52 -30.81 -4.42 5.69
N LEU A 53 -29.87 -4.77 6.57
CA LEU A 53 -28.69 -5.54 6.21
C LEU A 53 -29.07 -6.95 5.72
N THR A 54 -30.00 -7.61 6.40
CA THR A 54 -30.55 -8.92 6.00
C THR A 54 -31.12 -8.86 4.60
N ASN A 55 -32.04 -7.92 4.36
CA ASN A 55 -32.70 -7.76 3.07
C ASN A 55 -31.70 -7.48 1.95
N TRP A 56 -30.75 -6.57 2.17
CA TRP A 56 -29.75 -6.22 1.15
C TRP A 56 -28.84 -7.39 0.77
N CYS A 57 -28.42 -8.20 1.75
CA CYS A 57 -27.59 -9.38 1.50
C CYS A 57 -28.39 -10.49 0.82
N ASP A 58 -29.59 -10.78 1.30
CA ASP A 58 -30.38 -11.94 0.85
C ASP A 58 -31.04 -11.72 -0.51
N THR A 59 -31.35 -10.47 -0.85
CA THR A 59 -31.84 -10.10 -2.19
C THR A 59 -30.71 -9.80 -3.17
N ALA A 60 -29.45 -9.91 -2.74
CA ALA A 60 -28.24 -9.74 -3.54
C ALA A 60 -28.18 -8.42 -4.32
N ILE A 61 -28.65 -7.31 -3.72
CA ILE A 61 -28.53 -6.00 -4.38
C ILE A 61 -27.07 -5.54 -4.49
N ALA A 62 -26.21 -5.99 -3.56
CA ALA A 62 -24.81 -5.63 -3.46
C ALA A 62 -23.95 -6.83 -3.02
N GLU A 63 -22.67 -6.77 -3.36
CA GLU A 63 -21.63 -7.73 -2.95
C GLU A 63 -20.87 -7.22 -1.72
N LEU A 64 -20.87 -5.90 -1.54
CA LEU A 64 -20.27 -5.19 -0.42
C LEU A 64 -21.34 -4.31 0.25
N VAL A 65 -21.55 -4.48 1.54
CA VAL A 65 -22.39 -3.59 2.35
C VAL A 65 -21.51 -2.85 3.33
N ILE A 66 -21.54 -1.53 3.28
CA ILE A 66 -20.82 -0.66 4.21
C ILE A 66 -21.83 -0.01 5.12
N THR A 67 -21.63 -0.14 6.43
CA THR A 67 -22.34 0.71 7.39
C THR A 67 -21.42 1.82 7.86
N CYS A 68 -21.96 3.00 8.17
CA CYS A 68 -21.19 4.11 8.71
C CYS A 68 -21.90 4.74 9.90
N GLY A 69 -21.31 4.63 11.09
CA GLY A 69 -21.88 5.12 12.34
C GLY A 69 -22.39 4.02 13.28
N GLY A 70 -22.73 4.41 14.51
CA GLY A 70 -23.25 3.50 15.54
C GLY A 70 -22.25 2.44 16.06
N THR A 71 -20.94 2.65 15.88
CA THR A 71 -19.87 1.70 16.26
C THR A 71 -19.09 2.10 17.52
N GLY A 72 -19.43 3.21 18.18
CA GLY A 72 -18.77 3.68 19.39
C GLY A 72 -19.31 3.01 20.66
N VAL A 73 -19.18 3.66 21.80
CA VAL A 73 -19.69 3.17 23.10
C VAL A 73 -20.90 3.95 23.62
N SER A 74 -21.53 4.78 22.77
CA SER A 74 -22.77 5.48 23.13
C SER A 74 -23.89 4.47 23.37
N PRO A 75 -24.86 4.73 24.28
CA PRO A 75 -26.00 3.84 24.50
C PRO A 75 -26.86 3.59 23.24
N ARG A 76 -26.80 4.48 22.26
CA ARG A 76 -27.47 4.33 20.97
C ARG A 76 -26.66 3.54 19.94
N ASP A 77 -25.35 3.39 20.14
CA ASP A 77 -24.49 2.72 19.17
C ASP A 77 -24.76 1.21 19.18
N VAL A 78 -25.55 0.70 18.22
CA VAL A 78 -25.98 -0.72 18.16
C VAL A 78 -25.60 -1.41 16.84
N THR A 79 -24.87 -0.74 15.95
CA THR A 79 -24.53 -1.24 14.61
C THR A 79 -23.75 -2.56 14.64
N PRO A 80 -22.70 -2.73 15.48
CA PRO A 80 -21.98 -4.00 15.56
C PRO A 80 -22.84 -5.16 16.05
N GLU A 81 -23.73 -4.95 17.01
CA GLU A 81 -24.65 -5.98 17.52
C GLU A 81 -25.65 -6.38 16.45
N ALA A 82 -26.27 -5.41 15.77
CA ALA A 82 -27.20 -5.68 14.68
C ALA A 82 -26.51 -6.43 13.54
N THR A 83 -25.28 -6.03 13.20
CA THR A 83 -24.45 -6.71 12.20
C THR A 83 -24.18 -8.15 12.62
N ARG A 84 -23.60 -8.39 13.82
CA ARG A 84 -23.29 -9.76 14.30
C ARG A 84 -24.50 -10.68 14.34
N SER A 85 -25.69 -10.14 14.63
CA SER A 85 -26.92 -10.94 14.71
C SER A 85 -27.32 -11.62 13.39
N ILE A 86 -26.81 -11.14 12.25
CA ILE A 86 -27.16 -11.65 10.92
C ILE A 86 -26.01 -12.36 10.21
N LEU A 87 -24.79 -12.30 10.75
CA LEU A 87 -23.60 -12.88 10.13
C LEU A 87 -23.67 -14.41 10.19
N GLU A 88 -23.29 -15.05 9.08
CA GLU A 88 -23.00 -16.48 9.05
C GLU A 88 -21.59 -16.75 9.56
N ARG A 89 -20.66 -15.83 9.26
CA ARG A 89 -19.26 -15.88 9.69
C ARG A 89 -18.75 -14.48 9.97
N GLU A 90 -18.20 -14.26 11.16
CA GLU A 90 -17.50 -13.03 11.50
C GLU A 90 -16.06 -13.05 10.98
N LEU A 91 -15.55 -11.89 10.56
CA LEU A 91 -14.19 -11.70 10.07
C LEU A 91 -13.43 -10.78 11.03
N GLU A 92 -13.04 -11.33 12.17
CA GLU A 92 -12.46 -10.59 13.30
C GLU A 92 -11.25 -9.72 12.89
N GLY A 93 -10.41 -10.22 11.98
CA GLY A 93 -9.22 -9.53 11.47
C GLY A 93 -9.49 -8.16 10.83
N PHE A 94 -10.69 -7.91 10.28
CA PHE A 94 -11.07 -6.60 9.78
C PHE A 94 -11.18 -5.59 10.93
N GLY A 95 -11.90 -5.96 12.00
CA GLY A 95 -12.03 -5.12 13.18
C GLY A 95 -10.68 -4.86 13.85
N GLU A 96 -9.83 -5.87 13.93
CA GLU A 96 -8.47 -5.76 14.48
C GLU A 96 -7.62 -4.77 13.69
N LEU A 97 -7.55 -4.93 12.37
CA LEU A 97 -6.73 -4.06 11.51
C LEU A 97 -7.25 -2.62 11.52
N MET A 98 -8.56 -2.42 11.44
CA MET A 98 -9.20 -1.10 11.56
C MET A 98 -8.83 -0.40 12.87
N ARG A 99 -8.91 -1.11 14.01
CA ARG A 99 -8.49 -0.58 15.31
C ARG A 99 -6.99 -0.31 15.37
N GLN A 100 -6.15 -1.23 14.87
CA GLN A 100 -4.70 -1.07 14.86
C GLN A 100 -4.27 0.17 14.06
N ARG A 101 -4.86 0.37 12.87
CA ARG A 101 -4.58 1.54 12.02
C ARG A 101 -5.07 2.84 12.65
N SER A 102 -6.23 2.82 13.28
CA SER A 102 -6.77 3.97 14.01
C SER A 102 -5.94 4.31 15.25
N LEU A 103 -5.37 3.31 15.92
CA LEU A 103 -4.56 3.48 17.14
C LEU A 103 -3.28 4.28 16.89
N ALA A 104 -2.70 4.17 15.69
CA ALA A 104 -1.57 4.98 15.27
C ALA A 104 -1.89 6.49 15.19
N LYS A 105 -3.18 6.86 15.16
CA LYS A 105 -3.66 8.24 15.04
C LYS A 105 -4.28 8.77 16.33
N THR A 106 -4.94 7.89 17.10
CA THR A 106 -5.60 8.29 18.34
C THR A 106 -5.71 7.11 19.33
N PRO A 107 -5.41 7.32 20.62
CA PRO A 107 -5.60 6.29 21.64
C PRO A 107 -7.08 5.89 21.82
N MET A 108 -8.01 6.74 21.41
CA MET A 108 -9.46 6.49 21.51
C MET A 108 -9.94 5.40 20.55
N ALA A 109 -9.09 4.96 19.60
CA ALA A 109 -9.39 3.89 18.65
C ALA A 109 -9.81 2.58 19.34
N ILE A 110 -9.32 2.32 20.54
CA ILE A 110 -9.65 1.11 21.32
C ILE A 110 -11.15 1.01 21.68
N LEU A 111 -11.88 2.14 21.65
CA LEU A 111 -13.30 2.18 21.97
C LEU A 111 -14.19 1.74 20.79
N SER A 112 -13.63 1.64 19.58
CA SER A 112 -14.40 1.23 18.40
C SER A 112 -14.78 -0.24 18.49
N ARG A 113 -16.07 -0.53 18.30
CA ARG A 113 -16.62 -1.89 18.23
C ARG A 113 -16.89 -2.36 16.80
N ALA A 114 -16.42 -1.59 15.81
CA ALA A 114 -16.53 -1.93 14.39
C ALA A 114 -16.08 -3.38 14.10
N THR A 115 -16.86 -4.07 13.28
CA THR A 115 -16.59 -5.44 12.83
C THR A 115 -16.87 -5.58 11.33
N ALA A 116 -16.58 -6.75 10.79
CA ALA A 116 -16.97 -7.15 9.45
C ALA A 116 -17.36 -8.63 9.44
N GLY A 117 -18.10 -9.06 8.43
CA GLY A 117 -18.48 -10.45 8.29
C GLY A 117 -19.21 -10.78 7.01
N ILE A 118 -19.60 -12.04 6.90
CA ILE A 118 -20.21 -12.62 5.72
C ILE A 118 -21.65 -12.96 6.03
N ARG A 119 -22.55 -12.59 5.11
CA ARG A 119 -23.91 -13.11 5.03
C ARG A 119 -24.24 -13.40 3.57
N SER A 120 -24.75 -14.59 3.26
CA SER A 120 -24.99 -15.01 1.88
C SER A 120 -23.73 -14.78 1.02
N ASN A 121 -23.86 -14.15 -0.14
CA ASN A 121 -22.74 -13.79 -1.01
C ASN A 121 -22.22 -12.36 -0.79
N CYS A 122 -22.42 -11.80 0.40
CA CYS A 122 -22.12 -10.40 0.70
C CYS A 122 -21.10 -10.26 1.84
N LEU A 123 -20.14 -9.35 1.65
CA LEU A 123 -19.26 -8.85 2.71
C LEU A 123 -19.88 -7.61 3.35
N ILE A 124 -19.99 -7.60 4.67
CA ILE A 124 -20.48 -6.45 5.45
C ILE A 124 -19.30 -5.86 6.23
N ILE A 125 -19.08 -4.55 6.17
CA ILE A 125 -18.03 -3.83 6.91
C ILE A 125 -18.65 -2.66 7.67
N ASN A 126 -18.45 -2.60 8.99
CA ASN A 126 -18.83 -1.44 9.78
C ASN A 126 -17.71 -0.41 9.84
N LEU A 127 -18.00 0.82 9.44
CA LEU A 127 -17.08 1.95 9.50
C LEU A 127 -17.51 2.97 10.58
N PRO A 128 -16.55 3.72 11.15
CA PRO A 128 -16.86 4.83 12.06
C PRO A 128 -17.71 5.92 11.41
N GLY A 129 -18.44 6.69 12.22
CA GLY A 129 -19.42 7.67 11.72
C GLY A 129 -18.87 8.96 11.09
N SER A 130 -17.58 9.30 11.28
CA SER A 130 -17.01 10.51 10.67
C SER A 130 -16.41 10.20 9.29
N PRO A 131 -16.50 11.12 8.30
CA PRO A 131 -16.02 10.83 6.94
C PRO A 131 -14.55 10.44 6.91
N LYS A 132 -13.72 11.22 7.61
CA LYS A 132 -12.28 10.96 7.72
C LYS A 132 -12.01 9.57 8.31
N ALA A 133 -12.62 9.23 9.43
CA ALA A 133 -12.36 7.94 10.06
C ALA A 133 -12.90 6.77 9.23
N ALA A 134 -14.05 6.94 8.58
CA ALA A 134 -14.61 5.94 7.66
C ALA A 134 -13.65 5.62 6.52
N LEU A 135 -13.17 6.65 5.81
CA LEU A 135 -12.24 6.47 4.68
C LEU A 135 -10.91 5.84 5.11
N GLU A 136 -10.34 6.30 6.24
CA GLU A 136 -9.09 5.74 6.76
C GLU A 136 -9.22 4.26 7.16
N ASN A 137 -10.39 3.85 7.68
CA ASN A 137 -10.67 2.47 8.07
C ASN A 137 -10.99 1.61 6.84
N LEU A 138 -11.70 2.17 5.85
CA LEU A 138 -11.97 1.49 4.59
C LEU A 138 -10.67 1.24 3.81
N GLU A 139 -9.81 2.25 3.67
CA GLU A 139 -8.50 2.15 3.03
C GLU A 139 -7.62 1.07 3.70
N ALA A 140 -7.66 0.99 5.04
CA ALA A 140 -6.91 -0.01 5.79
C ALA A 140 -7.24 -1.46 5.42
N VAL A 141 -8.53 -1.75 5.19
CA VAL A 141 -9.00 -3.12 4.92
C VAL A 141 -9.23 -3.40 3.45
N TRP A 142 -9.25 -2.37 2.60
CA TRP A 142 -9.52 -2.49 1.17
C TRP A 142 -8.69 -3.53 0.43
N PRO A 143 -7.37 -3.71 0.72
CA PRO A 143 -6.58 -4.71 0.02
C PRO A 143 -7.13 -6.15 0.15
N ALA A 144 -7.96 -6.45 1.15
CA ALA A 144 -8.58 -7.76 1.32
C ALA A 144 -9.97 -7.90 0.67
N VAL A 145 -10.60 -6.80 0.25
CA VAL A 145 -12.03 -6.76 -0.10
C VAL A 145 -12.33 -7.51 -1.40
N ASP A 146 -11.60 -7.22 -2.49
CA ASP A 146 -11.80 -7.87 -3.79
C ASP A 146 -11.63 -9.39 -3.69
N HIS A 147 -10.54 -9.83 -3.06
CA HIS A 147 -10.28 -11.25 -2.86
C HIS A 147 -11.33 -11.90 -1.95
N GLY A 148 -11.69 -11.24 -0.85
CA GLY A 148 -12.69 -11.72 0.09
C GLY A 148 -14.04 -11.98 -0.60
N ILE A 149 -14.50 -11.03 -1.41
CA ILE A 149 -15.77 -11.15 -2.14
C ILE A 149 -15.71 -12.25 -3.20
N ALA A 150 -14.60 -12.38 -3.94
CA ALA A 150 -14.43 -13.49 -4.89
C ALA A 150 -14.56 -14.86 -4.19
N LYS A 151 -13.94 -15.02 -3.01
CA LYS A 151 -14.03 -16.24 -2.21
C LYS A 151 -15.41 -16.50 -1.63
N ILE A 152 -16.08 -15.47 -1.14
CA ILE A 152 -17.46 -15.57 -0.64
C ILE A 152 -18.38 -16.13 -1.74
N LYS A 153 -18.17 -15.73 -2.99
CA LYS A 153 -18.95 -16.18 -4.16
C LYS A 153 -18.57 -17.58 -4.69
N GLY A 154 -17.64 -18.26 -4.05
CA GLY A 154 -17.24 -19.62 -4.43
C GLY A 154 -16.20 -19.69 -5.55
N ASP A 155 -15.37 -18.64 -5.74
CA ASP A 155 -14.23 -18.70 -6.66
C ASP A 155 -13.26 -19.84 -6.24
N PRO A 156 -13.11 -20.89 -7.08
CA PRO A 156 -12.35 -22.10 -6.76
C PRO A 156 -10.84 -21.94 -6.91
N SER A 157 -10.33 -20.77 -7.31
CA SER A 157 -8.89 -20.49 -7.39
C SER A 157 -8.17 -20.88 -6.09
N ASP A 158 -6.95 -21.41 -6.14
CA ASP A 158 -6.28 -21.80 -4.89
C ASP A 158 -5.90 -20.55 -4.07
N CYS A 159 -6.10 -20.55 -2.75
CA CYS A 159 -5.64 -19.43 -1.91
C CYS A 159 -4.12 -19.22 -2.04
N ALA A 160 -3.38 -20.30 -2.33
CA ALA A 160 -1.96 -20.27 -2.64
C ALA A 160 -1.65 -19.54 -3.96
N GLU A 161 -2.53 -19.62 -4.96
CA GLU A 161 -2.37 -18.93 -6.24
C GLU A 161 -2.76 -17.44 -6.16
N VAL A 162 -3.72 -17.06 -5.31
CA VAL A 162 -4.12 -15.64 -5.19
C VAL A 162 -3.13 -14.78 -4.38
N HIS A 163 -2.25 -15.41 -3.59
CA HIS A 163 -1.05 -14.74 -3.05
C HIS A 163 -0.09 -14.24 -4.16
N SER A 164 -0.30 -14.61 -5.43
CA SER A 164 0.49 -14.11 -6.56
C SER A 164 -0.10 -12.86 -7.25
N ARG A 165 -1.30 -12.40 -6.86
CA ARG A 165 -1.97 -11.24 -7.52
C ARG A 165 -2.10 -9.98 -6.67
N HIS A 166 -2.01 -10.07 -5.34
CA HIS A 166 -1.35 -9.00 -4.58
C HIS A 166 0.13 -9.31 -4.65
N LYS A 167 0.81 -8.85 -5.71
CA LYS A 167 2.27 -8.87 -5.74
C LYS A 167 2.73 -8.30 -4.39
N LYS A 168 3.33 -9.14 -3.53
CA LYS A 168 4.19 -8.63 -2.46
C LYS A 168 5.01 -7.55 -3.15
N SER A 169 4.90 -6.30 -2.69
CA SER A 169 5.80 -5.26 -3.17
C SER A 169 7.19 -5.90 -3.14
N PRO A 170 7.93 -5.89 -4.28
CA PRO A 170 9.23 -6.51 -4.31
C PRO A 170 10.04 -6.01 -3.11
N PRO A 171 10.88 -6.87 -2.50
CA PRO A 171 11.79 -6.41 -1.48
C PRO A 171 12.56 -5.18 -1.99
N VAL A 172 12.77 -4.22 -1.10
CA VAL A 172 13.44 -2.97 -1.42
C VAL A 172 14.72 -2.92 -0.63
N VAL A 173 15.84 -2.66 -1.30
CA VAL A 173 17.13 -2.40 -0.65
C VAL A 173 17.62 -1.02 -1.09
N SER A 174 17.95 -0.19 -0.12
CA SER A 174 18.35 1.20 -0.37
C SER A 174 19.84 1.39 -0.11
N PHE A 175 20.51 2.19 -0.93
CA PHE A 175 21.90 2.57 -0.72
C PHE A 175 21.99 4.04 -0.33
N ALA A 176 22.52 4.29 0.87
CA ALA A 176 22.67 5.63 1.45
C ALA A 176 24.15 5.97 1.66
N GLY A 177 24.50 7.25 1.75
CA GLY A 177 25.90 7.68 1.93
C GLY A 177 26.19 9.07 1.35
N TYR A 178 27.27 9.69 1.79
CA TYR A 178 27.67 11.04 1.34
C TYR A 178 28.19 11.05 -0.10
N SER A 179 28.18 12.22 -0.74
CA SER A 179 28.77 12.36 -2.08
C SER A 179 30.24 11.95 -2.04
N GLY A 180 30.72 11.29 -3.10
CA GLY A 180 32.09 10.76 -3.16
C GLY A 180 32.30 9.40 -2.49
N SER A 181 31.35 8.84 -1.73
CA SER A 181 31.55 7.55 -1.04
C SER A 181 31.57 6.30 -1.94
N GLY A 182 31.32 6.45 -3.25
CA GLY A 182 31.29 5.34 -4.20
C GLY A 182 29.94 4.62 -4.33
N LYS A 183 28.84 5.19 -3.80
CA LYS A 183 27.48 4.61 -3.88
C LYS A 183 27.10 4.10 -5.26
N THR A 184 27.09 4.99 -6.26
CA THR A 184 26.62 4.63 -7.60
C THR A 184 27.49 3.53 -8.20
N THR A 185 28.80 3.56 -7.95
CA THR A 185 29.72 2.48 -8.36
C THR A 185 29.35 1.15 -7.74
N LEU A 186 29.07 1.10 -6.43
CA LEU A 186 28.66 -0.13 -5.75
C LEU A 186 27.27 -0.60 -6.24
N VAL A 187 26.29 0.32 -6.32
CA VAL A 187 24.93 0.04 -6.78
C VAL A 187 24.93 -0.58 -8.17
N THR A 188 25.66 0.02 -9.13
CA THR A 188 25.73 -0.52 -10.49
C THR A 188 26.33 -1.92 -10.53
N LYS A 189 27.40 -2.18 -9.78
CA LYS A 189 28.00 -3.52 -9.69
C LYS A 189 27.08 -4.56 -9.05
N VAL A 190 26.35 -4.18 -8.00
CA VAL A 190 25.36 -5.07 -7.37
C VAL A 190 24.22 -5.39 -8.35
N ILE A 191 23.70 -4.41 -9.08
CA ILE A 191 22.67 -4.62 -10.11
C ILE A 191 23.19 -5.58 -11.20
N GLU A 192 24.42 -5.38 -11.68
CA GLU A 192 25.04 -6.26 -12.67
C GLU A 192 25.15 -7.71 -12.16
N LEU A 193 25.65 -7.90 -10.93
CA LEU A 193 25.80 -9.23 -10.32
C LEU A 193 24.47 -9.95 -10.10
N LEU A 194 23.43 -9.24 -9.65
CA LEU A 194 22.09 -9.81 -9.49
C LEU A 194 21.48 -10.16 -10.86
N SER A 195 21.67 -9.30 -11.86
CA SER A 195 21.14 -9.50 -13.22
C SER A 195 21.79 -10.73 -13.87
N ASN A 196 23.10 -10.89 -13.72
CA ASN A 196 23.84 -12.06 -14.19
C ASN A 196 23.41 -13.37 -13.50
N LYS A 197 22.83 -13.29 -12.29
CA LYS A 197 22.23 -14.41 -11.57
C LYS A 197 20.76 -14.69 -11.97
N GLY A 198 20.20 -13.89 -12.89
CA GLY A 198 18.87 -14.11 -13.48
C GLY A 198 17.71 -13.38 -12.78
N TYR A 199 17.99 -12.49 -11.82
CA TYR A 199 16.94 -11.73 -11.14
C TYR A 199 16.46 -10.53 -11.97
N LYS A 200 15.16 -10.26 -11.97
CA LYS A 200 14.55 -9.03 -12.49
C LYS A 200 14.71 -7.91 -11.47
N ILE A 201 15.47 -6.88 -11.81
CA ILE A 201 15.83 -5.82 -10.86
C ILE A 201 15.22 -4.50 -11.28
N GLY A 202 14.45 -3.90 -10.38
CA GLY A 202 14.05 -2.51 -10.45
C GLY A 202 15.16 -1.62 -9.91
N ALA A 203 15.40 -0.47 -10.53
CA ALA A 203 16.34 0.52 -10.02
C ALA A 203 15.68 1.91 -10.00
N ILE A 204 15.71 2.57 -8.83
CA ILE A 204 15.13 3.90 -8.67
C ILE A 204 16.19 4.83 -8.11
N LYS A 205 16.40 5.96 -8.78
CA LYS A 205 17.24 7.04 -8.27
C LYS A 205 16.39 8.26 -7.95
N HIS A 206 16.59 8.83 -6.77
CA HIS A 206 15.97 10.10 -6.39
C HIS A 206 17.01 11.21 -6.33
N ASP A 207 16.82 12.20 -7.20
CA ASP A 207 17.51 13.47 -7.12
C ASP A 207 16.59 14.49 -6.41
N GLY A 208 17.12 15.22 -5.43
CA GLY A 208 16.39 16.28 -4.74
C GLY A 208 16.19 17.54 -5.57
N HIS A 209 16.75 17.57 -6.79
CA HIS A 209 16.64 18.68 -7.74
C HIS A 209 15.77 18.31 -8.95
N SER A 210 15.36 19.33 -9.72
CA SER A 210 14.72 19.14 -11.02
C SER A 210 15.69 18.46 -11.99
N PHE A 211 15.26 17.38 -12.64
CA PHE A 211 16.01 16.68 -13.68
C PHE A 211 15.26 16.74 -15.02
N GLU A 212 16.02 16.67 -16.12
CA GLU A 212 15.46 16.57 -17.48
C GLU A 212 15.83 15.22 -18.08
N ILE A 213 14.82 14.40 -18.37
CA ILE A 213 14.99 13.04 -18.90
C ILE A 213 14.81 12.95 -20.42
N ASP A 214 14.13 13.94 -21.01
CA ASP A 214 13.82 14.00 -22.44
C ASP A 214 14.66 15.06 -23.15
N LYS A 215 14.74 15.00 -24.48
CA LYS A 215 15.52 15.94 -25.29
C LYS A 215 14.63 17.09 -25.79
N PRO A 216 14.97 18.36 -25.46
CA PRO A 216 14.24 19.51 -25.97
C PRO A 216 13.98 19.48 -27.48
N GLY A 217 12.75 19.80 -27.86
CA GLY A 217 12.33 19.89 -29.26
C GLY A 217 12.00 18.57 -29.97
N LYS A 218 12.20 17.40 -29.33
CA LYS A 218 11.73 16.09 -29.84
C LYS A 218 10.23 15.90 -29.63
N ASP A 219 9.65 14.89 -30.27
CA ASP A 219 8.19 14.71 -30.33
C ASP A 219 7.57 14.46 -28.95
N THR A 220 8.15 13.56 -28.16
CA THR A 220 7.74 13.31 -26.76
C THR A 220 7.87 14.56 -25.89
N TRP A 221 8.93 15.34 -26.09
CA TRP A 221 9.12 16.59 -25.37
C TRP A 221 8.02 17.59 -25.73
N ARG A 222 7.72 17.74 -27.02
CA ARG A 222 6.64 18.62 -27.51
C ARG A 222 5.28 18.20 -26.96
N MET A 223 4.97 16.91 -26.93
CA MET A 223 3.75 16.37 -26.33
C MET A 223 3.66 16.72 -24.83
N THR A 224 4.77 16.58 -24.11
CA THR A 224 4.86 16.89 -22.68
C THR A 224 4.69 18.39 -22.39
N GLN A 225 5.26 19.26 -23.24
CA GLN A 225 5.11 20.71 -23.14
C GLN A 225 3.71 21.18 -23.56
N ALA A 226 3.05 20.46 -24.47
CA ALA A 226 1.67 20.72 -24.87
C ALA A 226 0.64 20.43 -23.75
N GLY A 227 1.07 19.83 -22.63
CA GLY A 227 0.24 19.62 -21.45
C GLY A 227 -0.14 18.16 -21.16
N ALA A 228 0.42 17.19 -21.88
CA ALA A 228 0.20 15.78 -21.56
C ALA A 228 0.65 15.48 -20.12
N THR A 229 -0.24 14.92 -19.30
CA THR A 229 0.07 14.48 -17.93
C THR A 229 0.99 13.27 -17.92
N ILE A 230 0.82 12.39 -18.90
CA ILE A 230 1.68 11.22 -19.15
C ILE A 230 2.04 11.23 -20.64
N THR A 231 3.33 11.14 -20.93
CA THR A 231 3.87 10.96 -22.27
C THR A 231 4.64 9.66 -22.32
N GLY A 232 4.45 8.87 -23.37
CA GLY A 232 5.15 7.61 -23.57
C GLY A 232 5.75 7.48 -24.96
N ILE A 233 6.84 6.74 -25.06
CA ILE A 233 7.40 6.24 -26.32
C ILE A 233 7.76 4.77 -26.15
N SER A 234 7.46 3.97 -27.16
CA SER A 234 7.76 2.53 -27.12
C SER A 234 8.23 2.00 -28.46
N ASP A 235 9.02 0.94 -28.41
CA ASP A 235 9.36 0.06 -29.53
C ASP A 235 9.11 -1.41 -29.15
N SER A 236 9.67 -2.36 -29.90
CA SER A 236 9.51 -3.80 -29.65
C SER A 236 10.11 -4.30 -28.34
N SER A 237 10.93 -3.51 -27.67
CA SER A 237 11.75 -3.92 -26.53
C SER A 237 11.72 -2.94 -25.35
N THR A 238 11.44 -1.67 -25.63
CA THR A 238 11.62 -0.58 -24.67
C THR A 238 10.36 0.26 -24.58
N LEU A 239 9.97 0.60 -23.36
CA LEU A 239 8.96 1.61 -23.05
C LEU A 239 9.61 2.67 -22.15
N ALA A 240 9.52 3.93 -22.54
CA ALA A 240 9.86 5.07 -21.70
C ALA A 240 8.61 5.88 -21.41
N LEU A 241 8.40 6.21 -20.14
CA LEU A 241 7.26 6.99 -19.65
C LEU A 241 7.75 8.23 -18.89
N ILE A 242 7.11 9.37 -19.17
CA ILE A 242 7.28 10.62 -18.46
C ILE A 242 5.92 10.99 -17.85
N LYS A 243 5.81 10.93 -16.52
CA LYS A 243 4.60 11.27 -15.79
C LYS A 243 4.83 12.51 -14.92
N LYS A 244 4.06 13.57 -15.19
CA LYS A 244 4.01 14.76 -14.33
C LYS A 244 3.12 14.46 -13.12
N HIS A 245 3.59 14.81 -11.92
CA HIS A 245 2.84 14.70 -10.68
C HIS A 245 2.67 16.08 -10.03
N GLN A 246 1.57 16.30 -9.32
CA GLN A 246 1.32 17.56 -8.60
C GLN A 246 2.12 17.65 -7.29
N SER A 247 2.36 16.51 -6.64
CA SER A 247 3.15 16.35 -5.43
C SER A 247 4.09 15.14 -5.56
N ALA A 248 5.26 15.21 -4.91
CA ALA A 248 6.25 14.15 -4.98
C ALA A 248 5.67 12.84 -4.42
N PRO A 249 5.61 11.75 -5.21
CA PRO A 249 5.10 10.47 -4.73
C PRO A 249 6.05 9.83 -3.71
N SER A 250 5.51 9.01 -2.82
CA SER A 250 6.32 8.21 -1.91
C SER A 250 7.04 7.08 -2.66
N VAL A 251 8.17 6.62 -2.13
CA VAL A 251 8.90 5.46 -2.68
C VAL A 251 8.01 4.23 -2.78
N SER A 252 7.17 4.00 -1.76
CA SER A 252 6.22 2.90 -1.75
C SER A 252 5.18 2.96 -2.87
N SER A 253 4.67 4.16 -3.20
CA SER A 253 3.70 4.32 -4.30
C SER A 253 4.36 4.06 -5.64
N ILE A 254 5.56 4.60 -5.87
CA ILE A 254 6.31 4.37 -7.12
C ILE A 254 6.55 2.88 -7.32
N ILE A 255 6.97 2.18 -6.27
CA ILE A 255 7.27 0.74 -6.34
C ILE A 255 6.01 -0.07 -6.65
N SER A 256 4.90 0.23 -5.96
CA SER A 256 3.62 -0.43 -6.19
C SER A 256 3.13 -0.23 -7.62
N ASP A 257 3.22 0.99 -8.14
CA ASP A 257 2.68 1.36 -9.44
C ASP A 257 3.49 0.80 -10.62
N TYR A 258 4.82 0.74 -10.50
CA TYR A 258 5.71 0.49 -11.65
C TYR A 258 6.65 -0.71 -11.52
N TYR A 259 6.92 -1.19 -10.30
CA TYR A 259 8.00 -2.18 -10.07
C TYR A 259 7.48 -3.53 -9.61
N ALA A 260 6.17 -3.74 -9.59
CA ALA A 260 5.57 -4.90 -8.97
C ALA A 260 5.98 -6.25 -9.61
N GLU A 261 6.49 -6.27 -10.85
CA GLU A 261 7.02 -7.48 -11.53
C GLU A 261 8.50 -7.78 -11.28
N MET A 262 9.21 -6.94 -10.53
CA MET A 262 10.61 -7.16 -10.20
C MET A 262 10.75 -8.19 -9.07
N ASP A 263 11.87 -8.88 -9.03
CA ASP A 263 12.24 -9.74 -7.89
C ASP A 263 12.78 -8.90 -6.72
N ILE A 264 13.37 -7.73 -7.02
CA ILE A 264 13.89 -6.78 -6.04
C ILE A 264 13.94 -5.36 -6.63
N VAL A 265 13.81 -4.34 -5.79
CA VAL A 265 14.03 -2.94 -6.16
C VAL A 265 15.22 -2.37 -5.40
N ILE A 266 16.18 -1.84 -6.15
CA ILE A 266 17.35 -1.14 -5.63
C ILE A 266 17.09 0.37 -5.68
N VAL A 267 17.23 1.04 -4.54
CA VAL A 267 16.97 2.48 -4.40
C VAL A 267 18.26 3.23 -4.09
N GLU A 268 18.58 4.25 -4.89
CA GLU A 268 19.64 5.22 -4.60
C GLU A 268 18.99 6.58 -4.32
N GLY A 269 18.92 7.00 -3.05
CA GLY A 269 18.32 8.28 -2.66
C GLY A 269 17.39 8.16 -1.45
N TRP A 270 16.47 9.12 -1.29
CA TRP A 270 15.53 9.20 -0.15
C TRP A 270 16.18 8.93 1.21
N LYS A 271 17.20 9.74 1.55
CA LYS A 271 18.06 9.54 2.73
C LYS A 271 17.30 9.33 4.03
N GLU A 272 16.11 9.91 4.18
CA GLU A 272 15.30 9.78 5.39
C GLU A 272 14.29 8.65 5.29
N SER A 273 13.54 8.57 4.18
CA SER A 273 12.34 7.72 4.06
C SER A 273 12.52 6.36 3.38
N ALA A 274 13.68 6.05 2.78
CA ALA A 274 13.89 4.76 2.13
C ALA A 274 14.05 3.63 3.17
N PRO A 275 13.45 2.44 2.98
CA PRO A 275 13.62 1.31 3.89
C PRO A 275 14.92 0.55 3.64
N ASN A 276 15.32 -0.32 4.58
CA ASN A 276 16.38 -1.34 4.39
C ASN A 276 17.70 -0.77 3.83
N LYS A 277 18.30 0.19 4.54
CA LYS A 277 19.46 0.93 4.05
C LYS A 277 20.78 0.16 4.27
N ILE A 278 21.53 -0.03 3.21
CA ILE A 278 22.96 -0.31 3.26
C ILE A 278 23.68 1.04 3.17
N GLU A 279 24.36 1.44 4.24
CA GLU A 279 25.19 2.64 4.19
C GLU A 279 26.48 2.37 3.44
N VAL A 280 26.81 3.20 2.47
CA VAL A 280 28.10 3.21 1.77
C VAL A 280 28.97 4.29 2.39
N TYR A 281 29.91 3.84 3.23
CA TYR A 281 30.74 4.68 4.08
C TYR A 281 32.21 4.54 3.73
N ARG A 282 32.93 5.66 3.64
CA ARG A 282 34.39 5.71 3.52
C ARG A 282 34.92 6.74 4.50
N SER A 283 35.94 6.36 5.27
CA SER A 283 36.54 7.27 6.27
C SER A 283 37.15 8.53 5.64
N GLU A 284 37.71 8.41 4.43
CA GLU A 284 38.31 9.53 3.67
C GLU A 284 37.32 10.63 3.28
N VAL A 285 36.01 10.32 3.24
CA VAL A 285 34.95 11.28 2.92
C VAL A 285 34.69 12.24 4.10
N GLY A 286 35.25 11.95 5.29
CA GLY A 286 35.35 12.92 6.39
C GLY A 286 34.05 13.21 7.14
N HIS A 287 33.03 12.37 6.98
CA HIS A 287 31.77 12.49 7.69
C HIS A 287 31.59 11.38 8.73
N THR A 288 30.78 11.63 9.76
CA THR A 288 30.29 10.58 10.65
C THR A 288 29.35 9.65 9.87
N PRO A 289 29.33 8.33 10.14
CA PRO A 289 28.35 7.43 9.51
C PRO A 289 26.90 7.89 9.72
N LEU A 290 26.06 7.73 8.70
CA LEU A 290 24.65 8.11 8.70
C LEU A 290 23.84 7.32 9.74
N PHE A 291 24.11 6.03 9.92
CA PHE A 291 23.40 5.22 10.93
C PHE A 291 23.64 5.72 12.37
N GLN A 292 24.70 6.49 12.62
CA GLN A 292 24.97 7.10 13.92
C GLN A 292 24.28 8.46 14.10
N GLN A 293 23.83 9.08 13.01
CA GLN A 293 23.18 10.40 13.00
C GLN A 293 21.66 10.33 12.82
N GLN A 294 21.16 9.23 12.25
CA GLN A 294 19.77 9.03 11.89
C GLN A 294 19.16 7.87 12.69
N HIS A 295 17.87 7.62 12.50
CA HIS A 295 17.17 6.44 12.99
C HIS A 295 17.89 5.15 12.54
N ALA A 296 18.74 4.61 13.42
CA ALA A 296 19.58 3.45 13.15
C ALA A 296 18.77 2.21 12.75
N GLU A 297 17.51 2.12 13.20
CA GLU A 297 16.57 1.04 12.91
C GLU A 297 16.26 0.81 11.42
N ASN A 298 16.54 1.80 10.56
CA ASN A 298 16.33 1.68 9.11
C ASN A 298 17.57 1.18 8.35
N PHE A 299 18.70 0.99 9.04
CA PHE A 299 19.94 0.48 8.43
C PHE A 299 20.06 -1.02 8.69
N ILE A 300 20.42 -1.77 7.65
CA ILE A 300 20.56 -3.23 7.69
C ILE A 300 22.02 -3.69 7.57
N ALA A 301 22.91 -2.83 7.06
CA ALA A 301 24.34 -3.08 6.94
C ALA A 301 25.11 -1.78 6.65
N VAL A 302 26.43 -1.84 6.76
CA VAL A 302 27.36 -0.79 6.33
C VAL A 302 28.40 -1.39 5.39
N ALA A 303 28.46 -0.93 4.15
CA ALA A 303 29.50 -1.21 3.18
C ALA A 303 30.64 -0.18 3.32
N THR A 304 31.83 -0.61 3.74
CA THR A 304 32.96 0.28 4.02
C THR A 304 34.33 -0.35 3.75
N ASP A 305 35.37 0.48 3.67
CA ASP A 305 36.77 0.11 3.50
C ASP A 305 37.61 0.26 4.78
N CYS A 306 36.98 0.60 5.90
CA CYS A 306 37.64 0.76 7.19
C CYS A 306 36.96 -0.04 8.29
N ASP A 307 37.71 -0.37 9.34
CA ASP A 307 37.16 -0.99 10.54
C ASP A 307 36.19 -0.04 11.25
N LEU A 308 34.99 -0.52 11.53
CA LEU A 308 33.94 0.27 12.16
C LEU A 308 33.29 -0.49 13.31
N THR A 309 33.25 0.11 14.49
CA THR A 309 32.56 -0.45 15.65
C THR A 309 31.06 -0.22 15.53
N THR A 310 30.30 -1.26 15.20
CA THR A 310 28.83 -1.21 15.06
C THR A 310 28.20 -2.58 15.33
N GLN A 311 26.89 -2.59 15.63
CA GLN A 311 26.08 -3.82 15.71
C GLN A 311 25.55 -4.25 14.34
N LEU A 312 25.65 -3.38 13.32
CA LEU A 312 25.24 -3.68 11.96
C LEU A 312 26.26 -4.61 11.28
N PRO A 313 25.82 -5.51 10.37
CA PRO A 313 26.72 -6.20 9.46
C PRO A 313 27.64 -5.21 8.72
N VAL A 314 28.95 -5.49 8.75
CA VAL A 314 29.96 -4.72 8.03
C VAL A 314 30.38 -5.50 6.78
N LEU A 315 30.22 -4.89 5.61
CA LEU A 315 30.53 -5.46 4.30
C LEU A 315 31.71 -4.70 3.70
N ASP A 316 32.66 -5.40 3.08
CA ASP A 316 33.76 -4.73 2.37
C ASP A 316 33.20 -4.08 1.10
N ILE A 317 33.27 -2.75 1.01
CA ILE A 317 32.81 -1.97 -0.14
C ILE A 317 33.51 -2.37 -1.46
N ASN A 318 34.71 -2.94 -1.37
CA ASN A 318 35.50 -3.37 -2.52
C ASN A 318 35.17 -4.80 -2.98
N GLN A 319 34.30 -5.51 -2.25
CA GLN A 319 33.79 -6.85 -2.58
C GLN A 319 32.27 -6.82 -2.87
N PRO A 320 31.87 -6.28 -4.04
CA PRO A 320 30.45 -6.15 -4.41
C PRO A 320 29.72 -7.49 -4.52
N ASP A 321 30.44 -8.59 -4.75
CA ASP A 321 29.92 -9.96 -4.69
C ASP A 321 29.37 -10.30 -3.30
N LYS A 322 30.09 -9.92 -2.23
CA LYS A 322 29.64 -10.14 -0.85
C LYS A 322 28.43 -9.29 -0.49
N VAL A 323 28.36 -8.07 -1.03
CA VAL A 323 27.17 -7.22 -0.88
C VAL A 323 25.98 -7.83 -1.62
N SER A 324 26.19 -8.38 -2.82
CA SER A 324 25.16 -9.08 -3.59
C SER A 324 24.68 -10.35 -2.87
N ASP A 325 25.60 -11.17 -2.35
CA ASP A 325 25.27 -12.39 -1.60
C ASP A 325 24.46 -12.06 -0.34
N PHE A 326 24.86 -11.03 0.42
CA PHE A 326 24.09 -10.54 1.56
C PHE A 326 22.64 -10.16 1.18
N ILE A 327 22.45 -9.44 0.07
CA ILE A 327 21.11 -9.07 -0.41
C ILE A 327 20.30 -10.32 -0.80
N ILE A 328 20.92 -11.28 -1.47
CA ILE A 328 20.27 -12.53 -1.88
C ILE A 328 19.82 -13.30 -0.64
N ASP A 329 20.72 -13.56 0.29
CA ASP A 329 20.45 -14.36 1.49
C ASP A 329 19.38 -13.71 2.38
N THR A 330 19.29 -12.38 2.36
CA THR A 330 18.35 -11.62 3.20
C THR A 330 16.97 -11.48 2.57
N TYR A 331 16.87 -11.32 1.24
CA TYR A 331 15.63 -10.87 0.60
C TYR A 331 15.15 -11.73 -0.57
N LEU A 332 16.00 -12.53 -1.18
CA LEU A 332 15.68 -13.25 -2.42
C LEU A 332 15.62 -14.76 -2.18
N SER A 333 14.64 -15.41 -2.81
CA SER A 333 14.58 -16.88 -2.90
C SER A 333 15.33 -17.38 -4.14
N THR A 334 15.44 -18.69 -4.31
CA THR A 334 16.13 -19.33 -5.44
C THR A 334 15.57 -18.82 -6.79
N PRO A 335 16.42 -18.49 -7.79
CA PRO A 335 15.97 -17.85 -9.03
C PRO A 335 14.92 -18.67 -9.80
N HIS A 336 13.98 -17.99 -10.45
CA HIS A 336 13.10 -18.62 -11.42
C HIS A 336 13.92 -19.07 -12.64
N GLN A 337 14.02 -20.40 -12.87
CA GLN A 337 14.54 -20.93 -14.13
C GLN A 337 13.58 -20.54 -15.25
N HIS A 338 13.87 -19.46 -15.98
CA HIS A 338 13.14 -19.14 -17.20
C HIS A 338 13.55 -20.13 -18.29
N HIS A 339 12.62 -21.00 -18.67
CA HIS A 339 12.68 -21.73 -19.93
C HIS A 339 12.78 -20.71 -21.07
N ALA A 340 13.91 -20.70 -21.76
CA ALA A 340 14.04 -20.08 -23.06
C ALA A 340 13.05 -20.78 -24.03
N GLN A 341 12.16 -20.00 -24.63
CA GLN A 341 11.55 -20.28 -25.92
C GLN A 341 11.93 -19.15 -26.86
#